data_AF-A0A8T6BTN7-F1
#
_entry.id   AF-A0A8T6BTN7-F1
#
_cell.length_a   1.000
_cell.length_b   1.000
_cell.length_c   1.000
_cell.angle_alpha   90.00
_cell.angle_beta   90.00
_cell.angle_gamma   90.00
#
_symmetry.space_group_name_H-M   'P 1'
#
loop_
_entity.id
_entity.type
_entity.pdbx_description
1 polymer ?
#
loop_
_entity_poly.entity_id
_entity_poly.type
_entity_poly.pdbx_seq_one_letter_code
_entity_poly.pdbx_strand_id
1 'polypeptide(L)'
;MSVIIVGGGMAGATLALAISRLSHGALPVHLIEATAPESHAHPGFDGRAIALAAGTCQQLARIGVWQSLADYATAITTVHVSDRGHAGFVTLAAEDYQLAALGQVVELHNVGQRLFALL
;
A
#
# COMPACT_ATOMS: atom_id res chain seq x y z
N MET A 1 -1.51 4.22 -27.96
CA MET A 1 -0.41 4.43 -26.98
C MET A 1 -0.62 3.41 -25.87
N SER A 2 0.43 2.81 -25.32
CA SER A 2 0.37 1.94 -24.13
C SER A 2 1.40 2.39 -23.10
N VAL A 3 1.19 1.98 -21.85
CA VAL A 3 2.13 2.21 -20.75
C VAL A 3 2.80 0.90 -20.38
N ILE A 4 4.12 0.92 -20.24
CA ILE A 4 4.89 -0.24 -19.76
C ILE A 4 5.48 0.15 -18.40
N ILE A 5 5.26 -0.70 -17.40
CA ILE A 5 5.79 -0.57 -16.05
C ILE A 5 6.75 -1.73 -15.83
N VAL A 6 8.01 -1.41 -15.51
CA VAL A 6 9.05 -2.40 -15.21
C VAL A 6 9.23 -2.48 -13.70
N GLY A 7 8.89 -3.63 -13.12
CA GLY A 7 8.82 -3.90 -11.68
C GLY A 7 7.37 -4.05 -11.22
N GLY A 8 6.97 -5.27 -10.90
CA GLY A 8 5.66 -5.67 -10.39
C GLY A 8 5.55 -5.68 -8.86
N GLY A 9 6.51 -5.13 -8.13
CA GLY A 9 6.36 -4.91 -6.69
C GLY A 9 5.17 -4.00 -6.33
N MET A 10 4.97 -3.76 -5.04
CA MET A 10 3.84 -3.01 -4.47
C MET A 10 3.48 -1.73 -5.23
N ALA A 11 4.49 -0.89 -5.51
CA ALA A 11 4.28 0.38 -6.20
C ALA A 11 3.89 0.19 -7.67
N GLY A 12 4.52 -0.76 -8.38
CA GLY A 12 4.25 -1.01 -9.79
C GLY A 12 2.88 -1.64 -10.02
N ALA A 13 2.51 -2.64 -9.22
CA ALA A 13 1.17 -3.23 -9.25
C ALA A 13 0.09 -2.18 -8.91
N THR A 14 0.31 -1.37 -7.88
CA THR A 14 -0.61 -0.28 -7.51
C THR A 14 -0.75 0.76 -8.63
N LEU A 15 0.35 1.15 -9.27
CA LEU A 15 0.34 2.10 -10.39
C LEU A 15 -0.42 1.53 -11.59
N ALA A 16 -0.20 0.26 -11.93
CA ALA A 16 -0.90 -0.40 -13.03
C ALA A 16 -2.42 -0.40 -12.81
N LEU A 17 -2.86 -0.77 -11.60
CA LEU A 17 -4.27 -0.71 -11.20
C LEU A 17 -4.82 0.71 -11.25
N ALA A 18 -4.08 1.68 -10.75
CA ALA A 18 -4.51 3.09 -10.74
C ALA A 18 -4.72 3.60 -12.18
N ILE A 19 -3.79 3.35 -13.10
CA ILE A 19 -3.92 3.76 -14.50
C ILE A 19 -5.11 3.05 -15.16
N SER A 20 -5.24 1.74 -14.96
CA SER A 20 -6.36 0.96 -15.50
C SER A 20 -7.71 1.51 -15.02
N ARG A 21 -7.85 1.76 -13.70
CA ARG A 21 -9.07 2.30 -13.08
C ARG A 21 -9.39 3.73 -13.53
N LEU A 22 -8.41 4.62 -13.52
CA LEU A 22 -8.59 6.04 -13.88
C LEU A 22 -8.84 6.24 -15.38
N SER A 23 -8.30 5.37 -16.23
CA SER A 23 -8.56 5.39 -17.67
C SER A 23 -9.79 4.59 -18.08
N HIS A 24 -10.47 3.93 -17.13
CA HIS A 24 -11.55 2.98 -17.40
C HIS A 24 -11.17 1.91 -18.43
N GLY A 25 -9.93 1.43 -18.38
CA GLY A 25 -9.37 0.44 -19.30
C GLY A 25 -9.06 0.96 -20.72
N ALA A 26 -9.23 2.26 -20.98
CA ALA A 26 -8.96 2.83 -22.30
C ALA A 26 -7.45 2.90 -22.64
N LEU A 27 -6.58 2.89 -21.62
CA LEU A 27 -5.14 2.88 -21.80
C LEU A 27 -4.57 1.50 -21.45
N PRO A 28 -4.05 0.73 -22.44
CA PRO A 28 -3.40 -0.55 -22.16
C PRO A 28 -2.16 -0.37 -21.26
N VAL A 29 -2.07 -1.19 -20.22
CA VAL A 29 -0.93 -1.21 -19.28
C VAL A 29 -0.29 -2.60 -19.31
N HIS A 30 1.02 -2.63 -19.49
CA HIS A 30 1.82 -3.86 -19.42
C HIS A 30 2.72 -3.78 -18.19
N LEU A 31 2.55 -4.72 -17.25
CA LEU A 31 3.41 -4.86 -16.08
C LEU A 31 4.42 -5.98 -16.32
N ILE A 32 5.70 -5.66 -16.23
CA ILE A 32 6.80 -6.62 -16.43
C ILE A 32 7.50 -6.81 -15.09
N GLU A 33 7.53 -8.05 -14.61
CA GLU A 33 8.22 -8.45 -13.39
C GLU A 33 9.14 -9.63 -13.67
N ALA A 34 10.32 -9.64 -13.06
CA ALA A 34 11.32 -10.68 -13.24
C ALA A 34 10.98 -11.98 -12.50
N THR A 35 10.18 -11.88 -11.43
CA THR A 35 9.79 -13.01 -10.58
C THR A 35 8.29 -13.23 -10.60
N ALA A 36 7.83 -14.48 -10.76
CA ALA A 36 6.40 -14.76 -10.69
C ALA A 36 5.81 -14.31 -9.33
N PRO A 37 4.58 -13.76 -9.29
CA PRO A 37 3.96 -13.25 -8.06
C PRO A 37 3.83 -14.31 -6.97
N GLU A 38 3.69 -15.57 -7.39
CA GLU A 38 3.47 -16.76 -6.56
C GLU A 38 4.79 -17.40 -6.10
N SER A 39 5.92 -16.89 -6.57
CA SER A 39 7.23 -17.35 -6.14
C SER A 39 7.48 -16.88 -4.70
N HIS A 40 7.83 -17.81 -3.82
CA HIS A 40 8.32 -17.51 -2.47
C HIS A 40 9.57 -16.61 -2.47
N ALA A 41 10.24 -16.47 -3.62
CA ALA A 41 11.38 -15.60 -3.80
C ALA A 41 11.01 -14.17 -4.29
N HIS A 42 9.73 -13.82 -4.37
CA HIS A 42 9.32 -12.50 -4.84
C HIS A 42 9.81 -11.39 -3.88
N PRO A 43 10.75 -10.52 -4.28
CA PRO A 43 11.46 -9.63 -3.36
C PRO A 43 10.57 -8.50 -2.80
N GLY A 44 9.41 -8.27 -3.42
CA GLY A 44 8.44 -7.27 -2.99
C GLY A 44 7.36 -7.80 -2.05
N PHE A 45 7.17 -9.13 -1.96
CA PHE A 45 6.06 -9.79 -1.25
C PHE A 45 6.58 -10.74 -0.20
N ASP A 46 7.22 -10.16 0.79
CA ASP A 46 7.78 -10.87 1.93
C ASP A 46 7.02 -10.49 3.22
N GLY A 47 7.44 -11.05 4.35
CA GLY A 47 6.85 -10.80 5.65
C GLY A 47 7.13 -9.41 6.23
N ARG A 48 7.70 -8.46 5.46
CA ARG A 48 7.83 -7.08 5.94
C ARG A 48 6.45 -6.43 6.03
N ALA A 49 6.31 -5.53 6.98
CA ALA A 49 5.14 -4.68 7.11
C ALA A 49 5.49 -3.23 6.83
N ILE A 50 4.55 -2.48 6.27
CA ILE A 50 4.68 -1.04 6.04
C ILE A 50 3.51 -0.30 6.68
N ALA A 51 3.78 0.93 7.11
CA ALA A 51 2.76 1.86 7.57
C ALA A 51 2.27 2.71 6.38
N LEU A 52 1.01 2.55 6.01
CA LEU A 52 0.29 3.42 5.07
C LEU A 52 -0.33 4.58 5.85
N ALA A 53 -0.02 5.82 5.47
CA ALA A 53 -0.69 6.98 6.04
C ALA A 53 -2.19 6.96 5.72
N ALA A 54 -3.02 7.59 6.57
CA ALA A 54 -4.47 7.70 6.33
C ALA A 54 -4.79 8.29 4.94
N GLY A 55 -4.02 9.30 4.50
CA GLY A 55 -4.14 9.88 3.15
C GLY A 55 -3.87 8.87 2.04
N THR A 56 -2.88 8.00 2.18
CA THR A 56 -2.62 6.91 1.22
C THR A 56 -3.79 5.95 1.14
N CYS A 57 -4.35 5.55 2.29
CA CYS A 57 -5.53 4.68 2.34
C CYS A 57 -6.74 5.33 1.62
N GLN A 58 -6.95 6.64 1.81
CA GLN A 58 -7.98 7.40 1.11
C GLN A 58 -7.77 7.41 -0.41
N GLN A 59 -6.54 7.62 -0.89
CA GLN A 59 -6.26 7.58 -2.34
C GLN A 59 -6.50 6.19 -2.92
N LEU A 60 -6.03 5.14 -2.23
CA LEU A 60 -6.29 3.75 -2.62
C LEU A 60 -7.79 3.43 -2.64
N ALA A 61 -8.58 4.01 -1.73
CA ALA A 61 -10.03 3.82 -1.70
C ALA A 61 -10.73 4.51 -2.88
N ARG A 62 -10.24 5.69 -3.31
CA ARG A 62 -10.77 6.41 -4.47
C ARG A 62 -10.60 5.63 -5.77
N ILE A 63 -9.52 4.87 -5.90
CA ILE A 63 -9.28 3.98 -7.05
C ILE A 63 -9.83 2.56 -6.85
N GLY A 64 -10.56 2.30 -5.76
CA GLY A 64 -11.21 1.01 -5.50
C GLY A 64 -10.26 -0.13 -5.08
N VAL A 65 -9.01 0.18 -4.74
CA VAL A 65 -8.00 -0.81 -4.35
C VAL A 65 -8.08 -1.10 -2.84
N TRP A 66 -8.28 -0.07 -2.02
CA TRP A 66 -8.27 -0.20 -0.56
C TRP A 66 -9.25 -1.25 -0.02
N GLN A 67 -10.44 -1.35 -0.60
CA GLN A 67 -11.48 -2.29 -0.20
C GLN A 67 -11.05 -3.75 -0.30
N SER A 68 -10.08 -4.05 -1.18
CA SER A 68 -9.49 -5.39 -1.28
C SER A 68 -8.38 -5.63 -0.28
N LEU A 69 -7.81 -4.58 0.33
CA LEU A 69 -6.65 -4.66 1.20
C LEU A 69 -6.99 -4.49 2.70
N ALA A 70 -8.13 -3.87 3.00
CA ALA A 70 -8.50 -3.47 4.36
C ALA A 70 -8.53 -4.63 5.36
N ASP A 71 -8.84 -5.85 4.93
CA ASP A 71 -8.87 -7.03 5.80
C ASP A 71 -7.47 -7.47 6.29
N TYR A 72 -6.42 -7.04 5.59
CA TYR A 72 -5.03 -7.30 5.96
C TYR A 72 -4.40 -6.13 6.75
N ALA A 73 -5.19 -5.12 7.10
CA ALA A 73 -4.73 -3.89 7.69
C ALA A 73 -4.97 -3.83 9.21
N THR A 74 -4.01 -3.27 9.94
CA THR A 74 -4.13 -2.98 11.37
C THR A 74 -4.03 -1.47 11.60
N ALA A 75 -5.01 -0.91 12.31
CA ALA A 75 -5.11 0.54 12.53
C ALA A 75 -3.98 1.08 13.41
N ILE A 76 -3.39 2.21 12.99
CA ILE A 76 -2.46 3.01 13.78
C ILE A 76 -3.25 4.11 14.47
N THR A 77 -3.66 3.90 15.72
CA THR A 77 -4.40 4.91 16.49
C THR A 77 -3.49 5.89 17.21
N THR A 78 -2.26 5.48 17.53
CA THR A 78 -1.28 6.29 18.26
C THR A 78 0.12 6.11 17.66
N VAL A 79 0.86 7.20 17.53
CA VAL A 79 2.29 7.20 17.18
C VAL A 79 3.07 7.89 18.30
N HIS A 80 4.08 7.21 18.83
CA HIS A 80 4.99 7.76 19.83
C HIS A 80 6.38 7.94 19.22
N VAL A 81 6.92 9.16 19.32
CA VAL A 81 8.24 9.52 18.81
C VAL A 81 9.10 10.01 19.97
N SER A 82 10.24 9.35 20.17
CA SER A 82 11.24 9.70 21.17
C SER A 82 12.63 9.59 20.54
N ASP A 83 13.59 10.35 21.04
CA ASP A 83 14.99 10.24 20.61
C ASP A 83 15.89 9.78 21.76
N ARG A 84 16.75 8.80 21.47
CA ARG A 84 17.54 8.12 22.49
C ARG A 84 18.64 9.05 23.00
N GLY A 85 18.58 9.36 24.29
CA GLY A 85 19.56 10.22 24.97
C GLY A 85 19.15 11.69 25.02
N HIS A 86 17.99 12.05 24.46
CA HIS A 86 17.43 13.40 24.55
C HIS A 86 16.16 13.40 25.41
N ALA A 87 15.96 14.47 26.19
CA ALA A 87 14.73 14.67 26.92
C ALA A 87 13.65 15.21 25.97
N GLY A 88 12.46 14.60 25.99
CA GLY A 88 11.33 15.00 25.18
C GLY A 88 10.78 13.86 24.33
N PHE A 89 9.48 13.90 24.10
CA PHE A 89 8.78 12.98 23.23
C PHE A 89 7.56 13.68 22.63
N VAL A 90 7.07 13.17 21.51
CA VAL A 90 5.81 13.58 20.89
C VAL A 90 4.93 12.36 20.80
N THR A 91 3.67 12.49 21.22
CA THR A 91 2.66 11.47 20.99
C THR A 91 1.58 12.10 20.11
N LEU A 92 1.21 11.40 19.05
CA LEU A 92 0.14 11.75 18.14
C LEU A 92 -0.99 10.74 18.36
N ALA A 93 -2.19 11.19 18.71
CA ALA A 93 -3.37 10.34 18.74
C ALA A 93 -4.28 10.66 17.54
N ALA A 94 -4.90 9.63 16.95
CA ALA A 94 -5.81 9.81 15.81
C ALA A 94 -6.98 10.76 16.13
N GLU A 95 -7.46 10.73 17.37
CA GLU A 95 -8.54 11.57 17.88
C GLU A 95 -8.21 13.07 17.85
N ASP A 96 -6.95 13.46 18.07
CA ASP A 96 -6.48 14.85 18.00
C ASP A 96 -6.72 15.47 16.62
N TYR A 97 -6.78 14.62 15.59
CA TYR A 97 -6.98 14.98 14.19
C TYR A 97 -8.38 14.63 13.68
N GLN A 98 -9.29 14.16 14.55
CA GLN A 98 -10.62 13.69 14.18
C GLN A 98 -10.59 12.56 13.13
N LEU A 99 -9.58 11.70 13.21
CA LEU A 99 -9.42 10.53 12.35
C LEU A 99 -9.76 9.25 13.11
N ALA A 100 -10.27 8.24 12.42
CA ALA A 100 -10.42 6.91 12.98
C ALA A 100 -9.05 6.23 13.24
N ALA A 101 -8.06 6.53 12.41
CA ALA A 101 -6.67 6.08 12.54
C ALA A 101 -5.74 7.05 11.81
N LEU A 102 -4.51 7.21 12.30
CA LEU A 102 -3.43 7.98 11.65
C LEU A 102 -2.95 7.29 10.36
N GLY A 103 -3.14 5.98 10.30
CA GLY A 103 -2.72 5.14 9.20
C GLY A 103 -3.06 3.68 9.47
N GLN A 104 -2.49 2.81 8.64
CA GLN A 104 -2.74 1.37 8.65
C GLN A 104 -1.43 0.64 8.43
N VAL A 105 -1.13 -0.36 9.24
CA VAL A 105 -0.02 -1.29 9.00
C VAL A 105 -0.53 -2.44 8.15
N VAL A 106 0.20 -2.78 7.09
CA VAL A 106 -0.10 -3.94 6.24
C VAL A 106 1.14 -4.79 6.03
N GLU A 107 0.96 -6.11 5.93
CA GLU A 107 2.02 -7.03 5.52
C GLU A 107 2.12 -7.11 3.99
N LEU A 108 3.34 -7.04 3.46
CA LEU A 108 3.58 -6.98 2.03
C LEU A 108 3.26 -8.28 1.29
N HIS A 109 3.44 -9.44 1.93
CA HIS A 109 3.14 -10.73 1.30
C HIS A 109 1.66 -10.84 0.91
N ASN A 110 0.77 -10.71 1.89
CA ASN A 110 -0.67 -10.85 1.70
C ASN A 110 -1.25 -9.74 0.81
N VAL A 111 -0.85 -8.47 1.04
CA VAL A 111 -1.29 -7.36 0.19
C VAL A 111 -0.78 -7.51 -1.23
N GLY A 112 0.47 -7.97 -1.40
CA GLY A 112 1.08 -8.19 -2.69
C GLY A 112 0.32 -9.19 -3.55
N GLN A 113 0.05 -10.38 -2.99
CA GLN A 113 -0.79 -11.39 -3.65
C GLN A 113 -2.15 -10.82 -4.04
N ARG A 114 -2.76 -10.04 -3.14
CA ARG A 114 -4.08 -9.45 -3.41
C ARG A 114 -4.05 -8.40 -4.51
N LEU A 115 -3.02 -7.56 -4.57
CA LEU A 115 -2.82 -6.59 -5.65
C LEU A 115 -2.68 -7.28 -7.01
N PHE A 116 -1.90 -8.36 -7.09
CA PHE A 116 -1.76 -9.10 -8.35
C PHE A 116 -3.04 -9.80 -8.79
N ALA A 117 -3.85 -10.30 -7.87
CA ALA A 117 -5.15 -10.88 -8.21
C ALA A 117 -6.15 -9.85 -8.80
N LEU A 118 -5.85 -8.55 -8.71
CA LEU A 118 -6.68 -7.48 -9.27
C LEU A 118 -6.21 -6.98 -10.64
N LEU A 119 -4.99 -7.36 -11.06
CA LEU A 119 -4.42 -7.01 -12.36
C LEU A 119 -5.04 -7.85 -13.49
#